data_AF-A0AAW0FIK1-F1
#
_entry.id   AF-A0AAW0FIK1-F1
#
_cell.length_a   1.000
_cell.length_b   1.000
_cell.length_c   1.000
_cell.angle_alpha   90.00
_cell.angle_beta   90.00
_cell.angle_gamma   90.00
#
_symmetry.space_group_name_H-M   'P 1'
#
loop_
_entity.id
_entity.type
_entity.pdbx_description
1 polymer ?
#
loop_
_entity_poly.entity_id
_entity_poly.type
_entity_poly.pdbx_seq_one_letter_code
_entity_poly.pdbx_strand_id
1 'polypeptide(L)'
;MALVTVGPLTQAAYLEGLIRVKCSLSNVRDLQLQHGLDLVLGTDLLLVIAPGMGKTVVLLVLLHYAQSIRQAGITLTVVPSKFFIEQQ
;
A
#
# COMPACT_ATOMS: atom_id res chain seq x y z
N MET A 1 -8.65 -4.97 -23.21
CA MET A 1 -7.50 -4.93 -22.29
C MET A 1 -7.80 -5.97 -21.22
N ALA A 2 -7.11 -7.11 -21.23
CA ALA A 2 -7.50 -8.26 -20.40
C ALA A 2 -7.22 -7.97 -18.92
N LEU A 3 -8.27 -8.05 -18.10
CA LEU A 3 -8.16 -8.16 -16.65
C LEU A 3 -7.46 -9.49 -16.36
N VAL A 4 -6.15 -9.45 -16.12
CA VAL A 4 -5.45 -10.61 -15.57
C VAL A 4 -5.97 -10.77 -14.15
N THR A 5 -6.92 -11.69 -13.96
CA THR A 5 -7.37 -12.11 -12.63
C THR A 5 -6.28 -12.95 -12.01
N VAL A 6 -5.30 -12.26 -11.44
CA VAL A 6 -4.24 -12.85 -10.62
C VAL A 6 -4.93 -13.42 -9.37
N GLY A 7 -4.82 -14.72 -9.11
CA GLY A 7 -5.38 -15.33 -7.91
C GLY A 7 -4.86 -14.70 -6.61
N PRO A 8 -5.54 -14.90 -5.47
CA PRO A 8 -5.23 -14.18 -4.22
C PRO A 8 -3.79 -14.38 -3.73
N LEU A 9 -3.22 -15.58 -3.89
CA LEU A 9 -1.82 -15.88 -3.53
C LEU A 9 -0.81 -15.18 -4.45
N THR A 10 -1.12 -15.06 -5.73
CA THR A 10 -0.26 -14.38 -6.70
C THR A 10 -0.37 -12.86 -6.57
N GLN A 11 -1.50 -12.34 -6.10
CA GLN A 11 -1.68 -10.92 -5.79
C GLN A 11 -0.89 -10.50 -4.54
N ALA A 12 -0.85 -11.34 -3.51
CA ALA A 12 -0.02 -11.13 -2.32
C ALA A 12 1.47 -11.07 -2.66
N ALA A 13 1.99 -12.05 -3.40
CA ALA A 13 3.40 -12.06 -3.81
C ALA A 13 3.76 -10.86 -4.71
N TYR A 14 2.85 -10.47 -5.61
CA TYR A 14 3.02 -9.27 -6.42
C TYR A 14 3.08 -8.00 -5.56
N LEU A 15 2.14 -7.87 -4.61
CA LEU A 15 2.08 -6.71 -3.71
C LEU A 15 3.32 -6.62 -2.83
N GLU A 16 3.79 -7.76 -2.32
CA GLU A 16 5.02 -7.83 -1.54
C GLU A 16 6.22 -7.33 -2.35
N GLY A 17 6.39 -7.83 -3.58
CA GLY A 17 7.45 -7.36 -4.49
C GLY A 17 7.35 -5.87 -4.78
N LEU A 18 6.12 -5.37 -5.02
CA LEU A 18 5.87 -3.96 -5.25
C LEU A 18 6.26 -3.09 -4.04
N ILE A 19 5.88 -3.50 -2.82
CA ILE A 19 6.23 -2.80 -1.58
C ILE A 19 7.75 -2.76 -1.40
N ARG A 20 8.44 -3.89 -1.59
CA ARG A 20 9.91 -3.94 -1.45
C ARG A 20 10.60 -2.94 -2.37
N VAL A 21 10.17 -2.89 -3.63
CA VAL A 21 10.77 -2.00 -4.64
C VAL A 21 10.40 -0.54 -4.41
N LYS A 22 9.12 -0.23 -4.16
CA LYS A 22 8.65 1.16 -4.06
C LYS A 22 8.97 1.82 -2.73
N CYS A 23 9.04 1.04 -1.65
CA CYS A 23 9.34 1.53 -0.31
C CYS A 23 10.79 1.24 0.12
N SER A 24 11.65 0.73 -0.78
CA SER A 24 13.05 0.39 -0.50
C SER A 24 13.24 -0.48 0.76
N LEU A 25 12.37 -1.49 0.91
CA LEU A 25 12.38 -2.40 2.06
C LEU A 25 13.03 -3.72 1.71
N SER A 26 13.91 -4.21 2.58
CA SER A 26 14.50 -5.54 2.46
C SER A 26 13.46 -6.65 2.72
N ASN A 27 12.60 -6.44 3.72
CA ASN A 27 11.51 -7.34 4.09
C ASN A 27 10.22 -6.55 4.34
N VAL A 28 9.09 -7.12 3.93
CA VAL A 28 7.76 -6.60 4.22
C VAL A 28 7.24 -7.33 5.45
N ARG A 29 6.66 -6.59 6.39
CA ARG A 29 6.05 -7.20 7.59
C ARG A 29 4.68 -7.77 7.22
N ASP A 30 4.29 -8.87 7.85
CA ASP A 30 3.00 -9.52 7.59
C ASP A 30 1.82 -8.55 7.69
N LEU A 31 1.80 -7.69 8.72
CA LEU A 31 0.78 -6.65 8.90
C LEU A 31 0.72 -5.66 7.73
N GLN A 32 1.86 -5.33 7.11
CA GLN A 32 1.88 -4.41 5.97
C GLN A 32 1.29 -5.07 4.73
N LEU A 33 1.63 -6.34 4.52
CA LEU A 33 1.15 -7.11 3.38
C LEU A 33 -0.34 -7.41 3.50
N GLN A 34 -0.78 -7.87 4.68
CA GLN A 34 -2.19 -8.15 4.98
C GLN A 34 -3.05 -6.91 4.75
N HIS A 35 -2.74 -5.81 5.43
CA HIS A 35 -3.53 -4.60 5.32
C HIS A 35 -3.40 -3.89 3.97
N GLY A 36 -2.27 -4.06 3.29
CA GLY A 36 -2.15 -3.61 1.91
C GLY A 36 -3.07 -4.35 0.96
N LEU A 37 -3.22 -5.67 1.15
CA LEU A 37 -4.19 -6.46 0.38
C LEU A 37 -5.63 -6.04 0.67
N ASP A 38 -5.98 -5.82 1.94
CA ASP A 38 -7.31 -5.33 2.34
C ASP A 38 -7.67 -4.06 1.54
N LEU A 39 -6.76 -3.09 1.48
CA LEU A 39 -6.93 -1.84 0.73
C LEU A 39 -7.03 -2.06 -0.79
N VAL A 40 -6.16 -2.90 -1.36
CA VAL A 40 -6.16 -3.21 -2.80
C VAL A 40 -7.46 -3.90 -3.23
N LEU A 41 -8.07 -4.68 -2.34
CA LEU A 41 -9.37 -5.32 -2.56
C LEU A 41 -10.56 -4.36 -2.35
N GLY A 42 -10.31 -3.10 -1.99
CA GLY A 42 -11.33 -2.09 -1.78
C GLY A 42 -12.00 -2.15 -0.40
N THR A 43 -11.33 -2.75 0.59
CA THR A 43 -11.85 -2.82 1.97
C THR A 43 -11.46 -1.57 2.75
N ASP A 44 -12.42 -0.99 3.47
CA ASP A 44 -12.16 0.09 4.41
C ASP A 44 -11.37 -0.41 5.63
N LEU A 45 -10.32 0.30 6.02
CA LEU A 45 -9.39 -0.12 7.07
C LEU A 45 -9.27 0.92 8.18
N LEU A 46 -9.50 0.50 9.43
CA LEU A 46 -9.09 1.23 10.63
C LEU A 46 -7.79 0.61 11.16
N LEU A 47 -6.66 1.29 10.95
CA LEU A 47 -5.35 0.81 11.39
C LEU A 47 -4.86 1.57 12.63
N VAL A 48 -4.79 0.87 13.77
CA VAL A 48 -4.16 1.38 15.00
C VAL A 48 -2.81 0.71 15.17
N ILE A 49 -1.74 1.48 14.98
CA ILE A 49 -0.37 0.95 14.99
C ILE A 49 0.61 1.95 15.62
N ALA A 50 1.61 1.44 16.34
CA ALA A 50 2.63 2.28 16.95
C ALA A 50 3.49 3.03 15.91
N PRO A 51 4.08 4.18 16.27
CA PRO A 51 5.05 4.88 15.42
C PRO A 51 6.19 3.96 14.97
N GLY A 52 6.71 4.18 13.75
CA GLY A 52 7.82 3.37 13.20
C GLY A 52 7.44 1.97 12.74
N MET A 53 6.18 1.55 12.88
CA MET A 53 5.75 0.18 12.51
C MET A 53 5.32 0.02 11.05
N GLY A 54 5.50 1.06 10.23
CA GLY A 54 5.22 1.00 8.79
C GLY A 54 3.80 1.38 8.37
N LYS A 55 3.10 2.19 9.18
CA LYS A 55 1.80 2.79 8.79
C LYS A 55 1.83 3.46 7.42
N THR A 56 2.95 4.13 7.09
CA THR A 56 3.09 4.89 5.85
C THR A 56 3.17 3.96 4.64
N VAL A 57 3.77 2.78 4.81
CA VAL A 57 3.82 1.74 3.77
C VAL A 57 2.40 1.28 3.43
N VAL A 58 1.60 0.97 4.45
CA VAL A 58 0.19 0.57 4.27
C VAL A 58 -0.62 1.68 3.62
N LEU A 59 -0.39 2.95 3.96
CA LEU A 59 -1.08 4.07 3.32
C LEU A 59 -0.71 4.22 1.83
N LEU A 60 0.57 4.08 1.49
CA LEU A 60 1.08 4.32 0.12
C LEU A 60 0.92 3.12 -0.80
N VAL A 61 0.71 1.92 -0.26
CA VAL A 61 0.64 0.69 -1.06
C VAL A 61 -0.47 0.74 -2.12
N LEU A 62 -1.62 1.33 -1.79
CA LEU A 62 -2.76 1.45 -2.70
C LEU A 62 -2.42 2.34 -3.89
N LEU A 63 -1.75 3.48 -3.65
CA LEU A 63 -1.28 4.37 -4.69
C LEU A 63 -0.28 3.66 -5.61
N HIS A 64 0.71 2.98 -5.02
CA HIS A 64 1.71 2.25 -5.80
C HIS A 64 1.09 1.12 -6.64
N TYR A 65 0.11 0.41 -6.10
CA TYR A 65 -0.61 -0.63 -6.80
C TYR A 65 -1.43 -0.06 -7.97
N ALA A 66 -2.19 1.01 -7.74
CA ALA A 66 -2.94 1.69 -8.80
C ALA A 66 -2.02 2.19 -9.92
N GLN A 67 -0.86 2.77 -9.57
CA GLN A 67 0.16 3.18 -10.52
C GLN A 67 0.74 2.01 -11.33
N SER A 68 0.99 0.87 -10.68
CA SER A 68 1.60 -0.29 -11.35
C SER A 68 0.67 -0.93 -12.39
N ILE A 69 -0.64 -0.86 -12.18
CA ILE A 69 -1.65 -1.31 -13.15
C ILE A 69 -2.15 -0.20 -14.08
N ARG A 70 -1.52 0.99 -14.06
CA ARG A 70 -1.88 2.18 -14.86
C ARG A 70 -3.34 2.61 -14.68
N GLN A 71 -3.88 2.44 -13.47
CA GLN A 71 -5.22 2.91 -13.13
C GLN A 71 -5.18 4.44 -12.95
N ALA A 72 -6.12 5.12 -13.61
CA ALA A 72 -6.31 6.56 -13.42
C ALA A 72 -7.02 6.83 -12.09
N GLY A 73 -6.56 7.85 -11.37
CA GLY A 73 -7.17 8.25 -10.10
C GLY A 73 -6.29 9.21 -9.31
N ILE A 74 -6.83 9.69 -8.18
CA ILE A 74 -6.13 10.53 -7.22
C ILE A 74 -6.19 9.88 -5.84
N THR A 75 -5.09 9.92 -5.11
CA THR A 75 -5.05 9.57 -3.68
C THR A 75 -5.07 10.85 -2.87
N LEU A 76 -6.03 10.96 -1.96
CA LEU A 76 -6.15 12.09 -1.04
C LEU A 76 -5.68 11.64 0.34
N THR A 77 -4.57 12.23 0.80
CA THR A 77 -4.03 11.99 2.15
C THR A 77 -4.33 13.19 3.03
N VAL A 78 -5.11 12.99 4.08
CA VAL A 78 -5.42 14.02 5.08
C VAL A 78 -4.54 13.79 6.30
N VAL A 79 -3.77 14.81 6.67
CA VAL A 79 -2.94 14.81 7.88
C VAL A 79 -3.27 16.04 8.72
N PRO A 80 -3.07 15.99 10.04
CA PRO A 80 -3.38 17.10 10.92
C PRO A 80 -2.40 18.29 10.80
N SER A 81 -1.21 18.11 10.23
CA SER A 81 -0.21 19.18 10.09
C SER A 81 0.68 18.99 8.87
N LYS A 82 0.97 20.11 8.17
CA LYS A 82 1.89 20.16 7.01
C LYS A 82 3.30 19.71 7.36
N PHE A 83 3.75 19.98 8.60
CA PHE A 83 5.06 19.59 9.09
C PHE A 83 5.32 18.08 8.95
N PHE A 84 4.28 17.25 9.10
CA PHE A 84 4.40 15.80 8.95
C PHE A 84 4.48 15.32 7.49
N ILE A 85 4.05 16.13 6.52
CA ILE A 85 4.17 15.81 5.09
C ILE A 85 5.53 16.24 4.56
N GLU A 86 6.02 17.42 4.96
CA GLU A 86 7.30 17.95 4.46
C GLU A 86 8.51 17.10 4.84
N GLN A 87 8.35 16.20 5.83
CA GLN A 87 9.38 15.26 6.28
C GLN A 87 9.13 13.80 5.83
N GLN A 88 8.12 13.54 4.99
CA GLN A 88 7.78 12.20 4.50
C GLN A 88 8.43 11.83 3.17
#